data_AF-A0A932VV35-F1
#
_entry.id   AF-A0A932VV35-F1
#
_cell.length_a   1.000
_cell.length_b   1.000
_cell.length_c   1.000
_cell.angle_alpha   90.00
_cell.angle_beta   90.00
_cell.angle_gamma   90.00
#
_symmetry.space_group_name_H-M   'P 1'
#
loop_
_entity.id
_entity.type
_entity.pdbx_description
1 polymer ?
#
loop_
_entity_poly.entity_id
_entity_poly.type
_entity_poly.pdbx_seq_one_letter_code
_entity_poly.pdbx_strand_id
1 'polypeptide(L)'
;MKTKQLIMDFGSLKQIMQFEVSRFSFAPGDRQKSLRKAFRDFEAVFRDSSRDLEMGWGEINSIPPRLLYSRLQEIEQSLRKTYLEHRSILPPEMRNGIENLCVHLNKLKNETQTMEPAENISIRDLSNGFEALKRTLGSVHRM
;
A
#
# COMPACT_ATOMS: atom_id res chain seq x y z
N MET A 1 0.73 10.47 -17.81
CA MET A 1 -0.63 10.11 -17.29
C MET A 1 -0.61 9.03 -16.20
N LYS A 2 0.35 8.10 -16.17
CA LYS A 2 0.34 6.89 -15.31
C LYS A 2 0.45 7.16 -13.79
N THR A 3 1.29 8.10 -13.36
CA THR A 3 1.42 8.49 -11.93
C THR A 3 0.10 9.02 -11.36
N LYS A 4 -0.70 9.72 -12.17
CA LYS A 4 -2.01 10.21 -11.75
C LYS A 4 -3.00 9.08 -11.47
N GLN A 5 -2.94 7.98 -12.22
CA GLN A 5 -3.79 6.82 -11.99
C GLN A 5 -3.44 6.14 -10.67
N LEU A 6 -2.14 5.95 -10.43
CA LEU A 6 -1.65 5.36 -9.17
C LEU A 6 -1.98 6.22 -7.94
N ILE A 7 -1.89 7.55 -8.06
CA ILE A 7 -2.39 8.50 -7.05
C ILE A 7 -3.91 8.35 -6.83
N MET A 8 -4.67 8.07 -7.89
CA MET A 8 -6.12 7.84 -7.83
C MET A 8 -6.45 6.55 -7.04
N ASP A 9 -5.63 5.51 -7.21
CA ASP A 9 -5.81 4.23 -6.51
C ASP A 9 -5.46 4.35 -5.02
N PHE A 10 -4.35 5.02 -4.68
CA PHE A 10 -4.02 5.34 -3.29
C PHE A 10 -5.07 6.24 -2.63
N GLY A 11 -5.56 7.25 -3.35
CA GLY A 11 -6.61 8.15 -2.84
C GLY A 11 -7.89 7.42 -2.49
N SER A 12 -8.34 6.54 -3.38
CA SER A 12 -9.57 5.74 -3.19
C SER A 12 -9.42 4.77 -2.01
N LEU A 13 -8.30 4.02 -1.94
CA LEU A 13 -8.05 3.10 -0.84
C LEU A 13 -7.91 3.83 0.50
N LYS A 14 -7.28 5.01 0.50
CA LYS A 14 -7.19 5.86 1.69
C LYS A 14 -8.58 6.24 2.21
N GLN A 15 -9.49 6.68 1.34
CA GLN A 15 -10.86 7.04 1.74
C GLN A 15 -11.61 5.83 2.34
N ILE A 16 -11.47 4.66 1.72
CA ILE A 16 -12.03 3.40 2.25
C ILE A 16 -11.47 3.12 3.65
N MET A 17 -10.15 3.17 3.82
CA MET A 17 -9.53 2.94 5.13
C MET A 17 -9.97 3.98 6.17
N GLN A 18 -10.07 5.26 5.81
CA GLN A 18 -10.56 6.30 6.71
C GLN A 18 -11.97 6.01 7.20
N PHE A 19 -12.84 5.56 6.28
CA PHE A 19 -14.20 5.17 6.61
C PHE A 19 -14.22 3.98 7.58
N GLU A 20 -13.48 2.91 7.29
CA GLU A 20 -13.42 1.72 8.15
C GLU A 20 -12.84 2.01 9.53
N VAL A 21 -11.80 2.84 9.60
CA VAL A 21 -11.23 3.28 10.87
C VAL A 21 -12.23 4.10 11.68
N SER A 22 -12.98 5.01 11.06
CA SER A 22 -13.97 5.82 11.77
C SER A 22 -15.10 4.99 12.39
N ARG A 23 -15.37 3.81 11.85
CA ARG A 23 -16.41 2.88 12.34
C ARG A 23 -15.87 1.81 13.29
N PHE A 24 -14.55 1.75 13.48
CA PHE A 24 -13.87 0.73 14.28
C PHE A 24 -14.35 0.67 15.73
N SER A 25 -14.62 1.82 16.36
CA SER A 25 -15.11 1.90 17.74
C SER A 25 -16.50 1.29 17.93
N PHE A 26 -17.28 1.15 16.86
CA PHE A 26 -18.64 0.60 16.87
C PHE A 26 -18.69 -0.89 16.49
N ALA A 27 -17.54 -1.50 16.18
CA ALA A 27 -17.47 -2.93 15.90
C ALA A 27 -17.65 -3.75 17.20
N PRO A 28 -18.29 -4.95 17.14
CA PRO A 28 -18.37 -5.86 18.28
C PRO A 28 -16.96 -6.22 18.81
N GLY A 29 -16.80 -6.39 20.13
CA GLY A 29 -15.49 -6.51 20.78
C GLY A 29 -14.53 -7.56 20.19
N ASP A 30 -15.03 -8.75 19.85
CA ASP A 30 -14.19 -9.80 19.25
C ASP A 30 -13.77 -9.46 17.81
N ARG A 31 -14.68 -8.82 17.05
CA ARG A 31 -14.37 -8.31 15.72
C ARG A 31 -13.38 -7.15 15.79
N GLN A 32 -13.51 -6.29 16.81
CA GLN A 32 -12.64 -5.14 17.03
C GLN A 32 -11.18 -5.58 17.27
N LYS A 33 -10.96 -6.63 18.09
CA LYS A 33 -9.61 -7.20 18.31
C LYS A 33 -8.99 -7.70 16.99
N SER A 34 -9.76 -8.47 16.23
CA SER A 34 -9.31 -9.04 14.95
C SER A 34 -9.01 -7.94 13.91
N LEU A 35 -9.89 -6.94 13.78
CA LEU A 35 -9.66 -5.79 12.92
C LEU A 35 -8.43 -4.98 13.33
N ARG A 36 -8.22 -4.78 14.63
CA ARG A 36 -7.02 -4.08 15.13
C ARG A 36 -5.75 -4.79 14.73
N LYS A 37 -5.73 -6.13 14.83
CA LYS A 37 -4.59 -6.94 14.37
C LYS A 37 -4.38 -6.76 12.87
N ALA A 38 -5.43 -6.90 12.06
CA ALA A 38 -5.34 -6.72 10.61
C ALA A 38 -4.78 -5.35 10.25
N PHE A 39 -5.31 -4.28 10.83
CA PHE A 39 -4.86 -2.91 10.56
C PHE A 39 -3.41 -2.68 10.96
N ARG A 40 -2.93 -3.28 12.06
CA ARG A 40 -1.50 -3.25 12.42
C ARG A 40 -0.62 -3.94 11.39
N ASP A 41 -1.04 -5.11 10.94
CA ASP A 41 -0.25 -5.90 10.00
C ASP A 41 -0.16 -5.17 8.64
N PHE A 42 -1.26 -4.59 8.15
CA PHE A 42 -1.23 -3.74 6.95
C PHE A 42 -0.43 -2.46 7.14
N GLU A 43 -0.56 -1.78 8.27
CA GLU A 43 0.24 -0.59 8.59
C GLU A 43 1.74 -0.91 8.56
N ALA A 44 2.15 -2.06 9.12
CA ALA A 44 3.54 -2.51 9.08
C ALA A 44 4.02 -2.71 7.64
N VAL A 45 3.23 -3.38 6.80
CA VAL A 45 3.56 -3.53 5.36
C VAL A 45 3.73 -2.17 4.69
N PHE A 46 2.81 -1.22 4.89
CA PHE A 46 2.91 0.11 4.26
C PHE A 46 4.11 0.92 4.76
N ARG A 47 4.41 0.84 6.06
CA ARG A 47 5.60 1.47 6.64
C ARG A 47 6.87 0.92 6.01
N ASP A 48 7.00 -0.40 5.97
CA ASP A 48 8.21 -1.05 5.49
C ASP A 48 8.35 -0.82 3.97
N SER A 49 7.24 -0.83 3.23
CA SER A 49 7.19 -0.48 1.80
C SER A 49 7.66 0.95 1.52
N SER A 50 7.17 1.94 2.27
CA SER A 50 7.63 3.33 2.12
C SER A 50 9.11 3.45 2.45
N ARG A 51 9.54 2.84 3.57
CA ARG A 51 10.93 2.89 4.02
C ARG A 51 11.89 2.27 3.02
N ASP A 52 11.55 1.13 2.42
CA ASP A 52 12.40 0.46 1.42
C ASP A 52 12.46 1.27 0.11
N LEU A 53 11.37 1.95 -0.23
CA LEU A 53 11.32 2.93 -1.31
C LEU A 53 11.98 4.26 -0.97
N GLU A 54 12.48 4.49 0.25
CA GLU A 54 13.23 5.69 0.64
C GLU A 54 14.71 5.37 0.92
N MET A 55 15.02 4.24 1.57
CA MET A 55 16.39 3.82 1.87
C MET A 55 17.18 3.36 0.65
N GLY A 56 16.51 2.97 -0.43
CA GLY A 56 17.16 2.69 -1.72
C GLY A 56 17.73 3.93 -2.43
N TRP A 57 17.61 5.13 -1.84
CA TRP A 57 17.72 6.40 -2.54
C TRP A 57 18.69 7.36 -1.86
N GLY A 58 19.71 7.79 -2.61
CA GLY A 58 20.35 9.09 -2.40
C GLY A 58 19.62 10.20 -3.16
N GLU A 59 20.25 11.38 -3.31
CA GLU A 59 19.70 12.56 -4.01
C GLU A 59 19.49 12.39 -5.54
N ILE A 60 19.80 11.23 -6.12
CA ILE A 60 19.79 11.02 -7.57
C ILE A 60 18.42 10.48 -8.02
N ASN A 61 17.78 11.21 -8.94
CA ASN A 61 16.41 11.03 -9.43
C ASN A 61 16.10 9.72 -10.21
N SER A 62 16.87 8.64 -10.07
CA SER A 62 16.58 7.37 -10.77
C SER A 62 17.07 6.12 -10.02
N ILE A 63 16.13 5.22 -9.65
CA ILE A 63 16.49 3.83 -9.34
C ILE A 63 16.75 3.11 -10.67
N PRO A 64 17.82 2.29 -10.76
CA PRO A 64 17.91 1.24 -11.76
C PRO A 64 16.62 0.40 -11.86
N PRO A 65 16.01 0.25 -13.04
CA PRO A 65 14.73 -0.45 -13.19
C PRO A 65 14.70 -1.86 -12.58
N ARG A 66 15.83 -2.59 -12.58
CA ARG A 66 15.97 -3.90 -11.92
C ARG A 66 15.76 -3.88 -10.42
N LEU A 67 16.28 -2.86 -9.72
CA LEU A 67 16.10 -2.75 -8.28
C LEU A 67 14.65 -2.37 -7.95
N LEU A 68 14.05 -1.46 -8.73
CA LEU A 68 12.65 -1.09 -8.57
C LEU A 68 11.72 -2.29 -8.80
N TYR A 69 12.02 -3.12 -9.81
CA TYR A 69 11.31 -4.37 -10.05
C TYR A 69 11.28 -5.26 -8.81
N SER A 70 12.45 -5.55 -8.22
CA SER A 70 12.59 -6.40 -7.03
C SER A 70 11.81 -5.83 -5.86
N ARG A 71 11.88 -4.51 -5.63
CA ARG A 71 11.14 -3.86 -4.54
C ARG A 71 9.64 -3.91 -4.74
N LEU A 72 9.15 -3.62 -5.93
CA LEU A 72 7.71 -3.72 -6.22
C LEU A 72 7.20 -5.15 -6.07
N GLN A 73 8.01 -6.14 -6.42
CA GLN A 73 7.70 -7.55 -6.19
C GLN A 73 7.60 -7.89 -4.69
N GLU A 74 8.58 -7.48 -3.88
CA GLU A 74 8.59 -7.70 -2.43
C GLU A 74 7.39 -7.06 -1.73
N ILE A 75 7.07 -5.82 -2.11
CA ILE A 75 5.91 -5.08 -1.58
C ILE A 75 4.61 -5.81 -1.94
N GLU A 76 4.44 -6.19 -3.21
CA GLU A 76 3.23 -6.86 -3.68
C GLU A 76 3.03 -8.22 -3.00
N GLN A 77 4.09 -9.01 -2.84
CA GLN A 77 4.04 -10.30 -2.14
C GLN A 77 3.68 -10.13 -0.65
N SER A 78 4.29 -9.15 0.03
CA SER A 78 4.02 -8.86 1.44
C SER A 78 2.57 -8.41 1.67
N LEU A 79 2.06 -7.56 0.77
CA LEU A 79 0.69 -7.09 0.82
C LEU A 79 -0.30 -8.23 0.56
N ARG A 80 -0.04 -9.09 -0.44
CA ARG A 80 -0.88 -10.27 -0.73
C ARG A 80 -0.92 -11.26 0.41
N LYS A 81 0.22 -11.55 1.03
CA LYS A 81 0.30 -12.45 2.18
C LYS A 81 -0.58 -11.94 3.32
N THR A 82 -0.41 -10.67 3.69
CA THR A 82 -1.20 -10.01 4.74
C THR A 82 -2.69 -9.98 4.38
N TYR A 83 -3.01 -9.74 3.12
CA TYR A 83 -4.38 -9.82 2.61
C TYR A 83 -5.00 -11.20 2.81
N LEU A 84 -4.31 -12.27 2.41
CA LEU A 84 -4.85 -13.63 2.53
C LEU A 84 -5.07 -14.04 3.98
N GLU A 85 -4.19 -13.61 4.90
CA GLU A 85 -4.32 -13.86 6.34
C GLU A 85 -5.57 -13.21 6.94
N HIS A 86 -5.95 -12.01 6.48
CA HIS A 86 -7.02 -11.21 7.08
C HIS A 86 -8.29 -11.09 6.23
N ARG A 87 -8.33 -11.65 5.02
CA ARG A 87 -9.44 -11.43 4.05
C ARG A 87 -10.82 -11.72 4.62
N SER A 88 -10.97 -12.68 5.52
CA SER A 88 -12.29 -13.09 6.05
C SER A 88 -12.93 -12.06 6.98
N ILE A 89 -12.13 -11.17 7.58
CA ILE A 89 -12.60 -10.15 8.53
C ILE A 89 -12.69 -8.76 7.90
N LEU A 90 -12.08 -8.57 6.73
CA LEU A 90 -12.09 -7.30 6.01
C LEU A 90 -13.43 -7.07 5.29
N PRO A 91 -13.95 -5.83 5.29
CA PRO A 91 -15.12 -5.47 4.51
C PRO A 91 -14.85 -5.58 3.01
N PRO A 92 -15.88 -5.88 2.18
CA PRO A 92 -15.74 -6.03 0.73
C PRO A 92 -14.99 -4.90 0.04
N GLU A 93 -15.28 -3.65 0.41
CA GLU A 93 -14.71 -2.44 -0.18
C GLU A 93 -13.19 -2.37 0.05
N MET A 94 -12.76 -2.68 1.28
CA MET A 94 -11.34 -2.72 1.63
C MET A 94 -10.62 -3.88 0.94
N ARG A 95 -11.27 -5.04 0.80
CA ARG A 95 -10.72 -6.18 0.04
C ARG A 95 -10.48 -5.80 -1.42
N ASN A 96 -11.48 -5.24 -2.08
CA ASN A 96 -11.39 -4.80 -3.48
C ASN A 96 -10.31 -3.73 -3.64
N GLY A 97 -10.23 -2.77 -2.72
CA GLY A 97 -9.22 -1.73 -2.75
C GLY A 97 -7.78 -2.26 -2.61
N ILE A 98 -7.55 -3.24 -1.74
CA ILE A 98 -6.24 -3.90 -1.58
C ILE A 98 -5.89 -4.74 -2.81
N GLU A 99 -6.85 -5.49 -3.35
CA GLU A 99 -6.64 -6.28 -4.58
C GLU A 99 -6.28 -5.39 -5.77
N ASN A 100 -6.97 -4.26 -5.94
CA ASN A 100 -6.66 -3.27 -6.97
C ASN A 100 -5.25 -2.72 -6.80
N LEU A 101 -4.84 -2.37 -5.57
CA LEU A 101 -3.46 -1.94 -5.32
C LEU A 101 -2.44 -3.03 -5.71
N CYS A 102 -2.70 -4.30 -5.37
CA CYS A 102 -1.82 -5.40 -5.75
C CYS A 102 -1.73 -5.55 -7.28
N VAL A 103 -2.86 -5.44 -7.99
CA VAL A 103 -2.91 -5.48 -9.46
C VAL A 103 -2.06 -4.36 -10.06
N HIS A 104 -2.16 -3.15 -9.52
CA HIS A 104 -1.39 -2.02 -10.02
C HIS A 104 0.08 -2.10 -9.72
N LEU A 105 0.47 -2.56 -8.53
CA LEU A 105 1.88 -2.85 -8.22
C LEU A 105 2.46 -3.90 -9.17
N ASN A 106 1.69 -4.94 -9.49
CA ASN A 106 2.10 -5.95 -10.46
C ASN A 106 2.22 -5.38 -11.88
N LYS A 107 1.30 -4.51 -12.32
CA LYS A 107 1.41 -3.80 -13.60
C LYS A 107 2.66 -2.92 -13.64
N LEU A 108 2.88 -2.12 -12.60
CA LEU A 108 4.03 -1.23 -12.49
C LEU A 108 5.35 -2.01 -12.51
N LYS A 109 5.41 -3.12 -11.76
CA LYS A 109 6.51 -4.07 -11.79
C LYS A 109 6.78 -4.55 -13.22
N ASN A 110 5.78 -4.99 -13.97
CA ASN A 110 5.98 -5.47 -15.33
C ASN A 110 6.44 -4.35 -16.28
N GLU A 111 5.91 -3.13 -16.12
CA GLU A 111 6.34 -1.97 -16.91
C GLU A 111 7.81 -1.61 -16.66
N THR A 112 8.31 -1.74 -15.41
CA THR A 112 9.72 -1.49 -15.10
C THR A 112 10.70 -2.45 -15.79
N GLN A 113 10.24 -3.62 -16.25
CA GLN A 113 11.10 -4.54 -17.02
C GLN A 113 11.32 -4.07 -18.46
N THR A 114 10.39 -3.28 -19.00
CA THR A 114 10.36 -2.86 -20.40
C THR A 114 10.63 -1.37 -20.61
N MET A 115 10.69 -0.59 -19.52
CA MET A 115 10.90 0.86 -19.57
C MET A 115 12.36 1.23 -19.93
N GLU A 116 12.51 2.14 -20.90
CA GLU A 116 13.75 2.88 -21.07
C GLU A 116 13.95 3.89 -19.92
N PRO A 117 15.20 4.26 -19.57
CA PRO A 117 15.52 5.11 -18.42
C PRO A 117 14.84 6.48 -18.35
N ALA A 118 14.18 6.93 -19.43
CA ALA A 118 13.53 8.23 -19.53
C ALA A 118 12.07 8.25 -19.03
N GLU A 119 11.40 7.10 -18.85
CA GLU A 119 10.05 7.06 -18.26
C GLU A 119 10.13 6.99 -16.73
N ASN A 120 10.24 8.15 -16.09
CA ASN A 120 10.33 8.24 -14.63
C ASN A 120 8.99 7.89 -13.96
N ILE A 121 8.89 6.69 -13.41
CA ILE A 121 7.95 6.39 -12.32
C ILE A 121 8.33 7.29 -11.15
N SER A 122 7.39 8.09 -10.66
CA SER A 122 7.62 8.91 -9.47
C SER A 122 7.56 8.02 -8.24
N ILE A 123 8.69 7.45 -7.84
CA ILE A 123 8.75 6.68 -6.58
C ILE A 123 8.45 7.55 -5.36
N ARG A 124 8.71 8.85 -5.45
CA ARG A 124 8.22 9.79 -4.43
C ARG A 124 6.71 9.70 -4.24
N ASP A 125 5.94 9.61 -5.32
CA ASP A 125 4.48 9.46 -5.23
C ASP A 125 4.06 8.08 -4.70
N LEU A 126 4.81 7.02 -5.03
CA LEU A 126 4.62 5.69 -4.43
C LEU A 126 4.85 5.72 -2.91
N SER A 127 6.00 6.22 -2.46
CA SER A 127 6.33 6.32 -1.03
C SER A 127 5.28 7.16 -0.29
N ASN A 128 4.93 8.33 -0.84
CA ASN A 128 3.89 9.19 -0.30
C ASN A 128 2.53 8.49 -0.20
N GLY A 129 2.17 7.68 -1.20
CA GLY A 129 0.95 6.87 -1.21
C GLY A 129 0.92 5.87 -0.06
N PHE A 130 1.99 5.08 0.10
CA PHE A 130 2.12 4.13 1.21
C PHE A 130 2.12 4.83 2.57
N GLU A 131 2.81 5.95 2.72
CA GLU A 131 2.78 6.76 3.94
C GLU A 131 1.39 7.25 4.30
N ALA A 132 0.60 7.67 3.30
CA ALA A 132 -0.76 8.11 3.53
C ALA A 132 -1.68 6.97 4.01
N LEU A 133 -1.53 5.76 3.45
CA LEU A 133 -2.27 4.58 3.90
C LEU A 133 -1.86 4.16 5.31
N LYS A 134 -0.53 4.10 5.58
CA LYS A 134 0.03 3.82 6.91
C LYS A 134 -0.57 4.76 7.97
N ARG A 135 -0.50 6.07 7.74
CA ARG A 135 -1.01 7.08 8.68
C ARG A 135 -2.51 6.92 8.95
N THR A 136 -3.26 6.51 7.94
CA THR A 136 -4.70 6.27 8.07
C THR A 136 -4.98 5.12 9.03
N LEU A 137 -4.34 3.96 8.82
CA LEU A 137 -4.54 2.79 9.68
C LEU A 137 -3.99 3.00 11.11
N GLY A 138 -2.85 3.68 11.25
CA GLY A 138 -2.24 3.95 12.55
C GLY A 138 -3.09 4.79 13.51
N SER A 139 -4.13 5.48 13.00
CA SER A 139 -5.06 6.23 13.84
C SER A 139 -5.91 5.35 14.75
N VAL A 140 -6.12 4.07 14.40
CA VAL A 140 -6.83 3.08 15.22
C VAL A 140 -6.14 2.82 16.56
N HIS A 141 -4.82 2.99 16.64
CA HIS A 141 -4.08 2.76 17.89
C HIS A 141 -4.18 3.93 18.87
N ARG A 142 -4.69 5.08 18.42
CA ARG A 142 -4.87 6.27 19.23
C ARG A 142 -6.30 6.41 19.77
N MET A 143 -7.21 5.55 19.32
CA MET A 143 -8.62 5.46 19.72
C MET A 143 -8.81 4.41 20.82
#